data_AF-A0AA43DKE2-F1
#
_entry.id   AF-A0AA43DKE2-F1
#
_cell.length_a   1.000
_cell.length_b   1.000
_cell.length_c   1.000
_cell.angle_alpha   90.00
_cell.angle_beta   90.00
_cell.angle_gamma   90.00
#
_symmetry.space_group_name_H-M   'P 1'
#
loop_
_entity.id
_entity.type
_entity.pdbx_description
1 polymer ?
#
loop_
_entity_poly.entity_id
_entity_poly.type
_entity_poly.pdbx_seq_one_letter_code
_entity_poly.pdbx_strand_id
1 'polypeptide(L)'
;MYLTPTEVQLFREQLVARPPGTPLVFPTPTGKQWTRSGFGTRVWAKAVAAAVANDSPALGVTSVYSGFTFHLLRHTACSLMAAAGMDPAVAAERAGHTDGGALFLRTYRHLYEAEKRTQALRLEAKILADLAVIWTDGEPETENPLNEAGSTDGRTWDRISG
;
A
#
# COMPACT_ATOMS: atom_id res chain seq x y z
N MET A 1 0.33 -15.13 -6.12
CA MET A 1 -0.76 -14.13 -6.22
C MET A 1 -2.00 -14.69 -5.52
N TYR A 2 -2.49 -14.02 -4.48
CA TYR A 2 -3.71 -14.39 -3.77
C TYR A 2 -4.88 -13.55 -4.27
N LEU A 3 -5.97 -14.19 -4.67
CA LEU A 3 -7.20 -13.50 -5.07
C LEU A 3 -8.13 -13.30 -3.87
N THR A 4 -8.84 -12.19 -3.85
CA THR A 4 -9.92 -11.99 -2.88
C THR A 4 -11.10 -12.91 -3.19
N PRO A 5 -11.99 -13.21 -2.21
CA PRO A 5 -13.20 -13.99 -2.48
C PRO A 5 -14.05 -13.40 -3.61
N THR A 6 -14.15 -12.07 -3.69
CA THR A 6 -14.86 -11.35 -4.77
C THR A 6 -14.22 -11.59 -6.14
N GLU A 7 -12.89 -11.55 -6.23
CA GLU A 7 -12.20 -11.81 -7.50
C GLU A 7 -12.37 -13.26 -7.95
N VAL A 8 -12.28 -14.21 -7.01
CA VAL A 8 -12.55 -15.62 -7.30
C VAL A 8 -13.99 -15.80 -7.81
N GLN A 9 -14.96 -15.12 -7.20
CA GLN A 9 -16.35 -15.15 -7.66
C GLN A 9 -16.48 -14.62 -9.09
N LEU A 10 -15.91 -13.46 -9.39
CA LEU A 10 -15.94 -12.88 -10.74
C LEU A 10 -15.31 -13.80 -11.79
N PHE A 11 -14.21 -14.48 -11.46
CA PHE A 11 -13.62 -15.47 -12.36
C PHE A 11 -14.52 -16.68 -12.56
N ARG A 12 -15.20 -17.17 -11.52
CA ARG A 12 -16.16 -18.28 -11.66
C ARG A 12 -17.34 -17.88 -12.57
N GLU A 13 -17.90 -16.71 -12.37
CA GLU A 13 -18.97 -16.17 -13.21
C GLU A 13 -18.51 -16.07 -14.68
N GLN A 14 -17.30 -15.57 -14.92
CA GLN A 14 -16.71 -15.51 -16.26
C GLN A 14 -16.51 -16.90 -16.88
N LEU A 15 -16.09 -17.90 -16.09
CA LEU A 15 -15.91 -19.28 -16.57
C LEU A 15 -17.24 -19.94 -16.98
N VAL A 16 -18.35 -19.53 -16.37
CA VAL A 16 -19.70 -19.97 -16.75
C VAL A 16 -20.20 -19.21 -17.98
N ALA A 17 -19.91 -17.91 -18.09
CA ALA A 17 -20.39 -17.05 -19.16
C ALA A 17 -19.65 -17.23 -20.50
N ARG A 18 -18.39 -17.70 -20.48
CA ARG A 18 -17.59 -17.87 -21.69
C ARG A 18 -18.13 -18.99 -22.61
N PRO A 19 -17.89 -18.93 -23.93
CA PRO A 19 -18.20 -20.04 -24.84
C PRO A 19 -17.56 -21.36 -24.40
N PRO A 20 -18.26 -22.51 -24.49
CA PRO A 20 -17.70 -23.81 -24.12
C PRO A 20 -16.57 -24.22 -25.08
N GLY A 21 -15.69 -25.11 -24.61
CA GLY A 21 -14.62 -25.70 -25.43
C GLY A 21 -13.37 -24.85 -25.61
N THR A 22 -13.28 -23.67 -24.98
CA THR A 22 -12.06 -22.85 -24.96
C THR A 22 -11.30 -22.94 -23.63
N PRO A 23 -9.96 -23.03 -23.64
CA PRO A 23 -9.17 -22.98 -22.43
C PRO A 23 -9.07 -21.55 -21.84
N LEU A 24 -9.42 -20.51 -22.61
CA LEU A 24 -9.21 -19.10 -22.23
C LEU A 24 -10.28 -18.58 -21.28
N VAL A 25 -9.89 -17.83 -20.24
CA VAL A 25 -10.84 -17.20 -19.30
C VAL A 25 -11.62 -16.07 -19.98
N PHE A 26 -10.94 -15.23 -20.78
CA PHE A 26 -11.54 -14.12 -21.51
C PHE A 26 -11.39 -14.30 -23.03
N PRO A 27 -12.18 -15.19 -23.66
CA PRO A 27 -12.14 -15.38 -25.09
C PRO A 27 -12.98 -14.32 -25.83
N THR A 28 -12.79 -14.25 -27.15
CA THR A 28 -13.74 -13.65 -28.08
C THR A 28 -15.06 -14.45 -28.06
N PRO A 29 -16.16 -13.91 -28.62
CA PRO A 29 -17.40 -14.67 -28.79
C PRO A 29 -17.23 -15.98 -29.58
N THR A 30 -16.16 -16.09 -30.38
CA THR A 30 -15.80 -17.28 -31.15
C THR A 30 -14.82 -18.22 -30.43
N GLY A 31 -14.54 -17.99 -29.15
CA GLY A 31 -13.66 -18.83 -28.33
C GLY A 31 -12.16 -18.58 -28.47
N LYS A 32 -11.74 -17.58 -29.27
CA LYS A 32 -10.33 -17.28 -29.56
C LYS A 32 -9.76 -16.22 -28.61
N GLN A 33 -8.44 -16.01 -28.65
CA GLN A 33 -7.81 -14.92 -27.90
C GLN A 33 -8.14 -13.56 -28.51
N TRP A 34 -8.37 -12.55 -27.65
CA TRP A 34 -8.49 -11.17 -28.09
C TRP A 34 -7.15 -10.61 -28.57
N THR A 35 -7.16 -9.91 -29.70
CA THR A 35 -6.08 -8.97 -30.04
C THR A 35 -6.31 -7.64 -29.32
N ARG A 36 -5.23 -6.88 -29.08
CA ARG A 36 -5.32 -5.55 -28.44
C ARG A 36 -6.29 -4.62 -29.18
N SER A 37 -6.17 -4.53 -30.50
CA SER A 37 -7.04 -3.68 -31.32
C SER A 37 -8.49 -4.18 -31.35
N GLY A 38 -8.69 -5.50 -31.44
CA GLY A 38 -10.02 -6.09 -31.42
C GLY A 38 -10.75 -5.82 -30.11
N PHE A 39 -10.07 -6.00 -28.97
CA PHE A 39 -10.64 -5.68 -27.66
C PHE A 39 -10.93 -4.18 -27.52
N GLY A 40 -9.97 -3.34 -27.92
CA GLY A 40 -10.07 -1.89 -27.84
C GLY A 40 -11.30 -1.35 -28.58
N THR A 41 -11.52 -1.81 -29.80
CA THR A 41 -12.63 -1.33 -30.65
C THR A 41 -13.98 -1.93 -30.26
N ARG A 42 -14.04 -3.23 -29.97
CA ARG A 42 -15.33 -3.94 -29.82
C ARG A 42 -15.87 -3.96 -28.41
N VAL A 43 -14.99 -3.86 -27.40
CA VAL A 43 -15.36 -3.94 -25.98
C VAL A 43 -15.08 -2.61 -25.31
N TRP A 44 -13.83 -2.16 -25.33
CA TRP A 44 -13.39 -0.99 -24.55
C TRP A 44 -14.10 0.30 -24.97
N ALA A 45 -14.05 0.65 -26.26
CA ALA A 45 -14.67 1.88 -26.76
C ALA A 45 -16.17 1.94 -26.46
N LYS A 46 -16.87 0.80 -26.54
CA LYS A 46 -18.29 0.71 -26.19
C LYS A 46 -18.54 0.88 -24.71
N ALA A 47 -17.71 0.29 -23.86
CA ALA A 47 -17.81 0.44 -22.41
C ALA A 47 -17.57 1.90 -21.98
N VAL A 48 -16.57 2.57 -22.57
CA VAL A 48 -16.31 4.00 -22.31
C VAL A 48 -17.47 4.87 -22.78
N ALA A 49 -17.99 4.64 -23.99
CA ALA A 49 -19.14 5.40 -24.49
C ALA A 49 -20.38 5.23 -23.59
N ALA A 50 -20.64 4.01 -23.11
CA ALA A 50 -21.73 3.75 -22.17
C ALA A 50 -21.50 4.43 -20.82
N ALA A 51 -20.26 4.43 -20.31
CA ALA A 51 -19.91 5.13 -19.07
C ALA A 51 -20.10 6.66 -19.20
N VAL A 52 -19.66 7.25 -20.33
CA VAL A 52 -19.88 8.67 -20.63
C VAL A 52 -21.38 9.00 -20.71
N ALA A 53 -22.18 8.13 -21.33
CA ALA A 53 -23.62 8.35 -21.44
C ALA A 53 -24.36 8.26 -20.09
N ASN A 54 -23.84 7.47 -19.16
CA ASN A 54 -24.38 7.34 -17.80
C ASN A 54 -23.83 8.41 -16.84
N ASP A 55 -22.75 9.10 -17.22
CA ASP A 55 -22.20 10.20 -16.45
C ASP A 55 -23.06 11.45 -16.70
N SER A 56 -23.53 12.08 -15.62
CA SER A 56 -24.33 13.30 -15.68
C SER A 56 -23.49 14.49 -15.19
N PRO A 57 -22.53 14.99 -15.99
CA PRO A 57 -21.70 16.10 -15.56
C PRO A 57 -22.50 17.40 -15.50
N ALA A 58 -22.03 18.32 -14.65
CA ALA A 58 -22.55 19.68 -14.63
C ALA A 58 -22.40 20.37 -16.00
N LEU A 59 -23.24 21.37 -16.28
CA LEU A 59 -23.23 22.09 -17.55
C LEU A 59 -21.84 22.67 -17.84
N GLY A 60 -21.30 22.37 -19.02
CA GLY A 60 -19.97 22.82 -19.45
C GLY A 60 -18.81 21.96 -18.97
N VAL A 61 -19.07 20.89 -18.21
CA VAL A 61 -18.05 19.92 -17.78
C VAL A 61 -18.11 18.67 -18.66
N THR A 62 -16.95 18.23 -19.14
CA THR A 62 -16.85 16.97 -19.88
C THR A 62 -16.86 15.79 -18.89
N SER A 63 -17.48 14.68 -19.27
CA SER A 63 -17.48 13.45 -18.48
C SER A 63 -16.05 13.02 -18.10
N VAL A 64 -15.89 12.54 -16.86
CA VAL A 64 -14.61 12.00 -16.37
C VAL A 64 -14.16 10.75 -17.13
N TYR A 65 -15.08 10.09 -17.83
CA TYR A 65 -14.80 8.93 -18.67
C TYR A 65 -14.40 9.30 -20.10
N SER A 66 -14.47 10.58 -20.48
CA SER A 66 -13.99 11.02 -21.79
C SER A 66 -12.47 10.82 -21.90
N GLY A 67 -12.03 10.08 -22.91
CA GLY A 67 -10.62 9.73 -23.08
C GLY A 67 -10.11 8.65 -22.10
N PHE A 68 -10.99 7.96 -21.38
CA PHE A 68 -10.59 6.94 -20.41
C PHE A 68 -9.87 5.76 -21.10
N THR A 69 -8.63 5.50 -20.68
CA THR A 69 -7.79 4.44 -21.26
C THR A 69 -7.74 3.20 -20.39
N PHE A 70 -7.40 2.06 -20.99
CA PHE A 70 -7.25 0.81 -20.24
C PHE A 70 -6.14 0.90 -19.17
N HIS A 71 -5.10 1.72 -19.41
CA HIS A 71 -4.03 1.94 -18.43
C HIS A 71 -4.53 2.66 -17.17
N LEU A 72 -5.58 3.50 -17.29
CA LEU A 72 -6.18 4.15 -16.13
C LEU A 72 -6.83 3.16 -15.17
N LEU A 73 -7.38 2.03 -15.64
CA LEU A 73 -7.87 0.99 -14.72
C LEU A 73 -6.75 0.44 -13.83
N ARG A 74 -5.55 0.25 -14.40
CA ARG A 74 -4.38 -0.17 -13.62
C ARG A 74 -3.99 0.91 -12.62
N HIS A 75 -4.03 2.18 -13.01
CA HIS A 75 -3.80 3.29 -12.07
C HIS A 75 -4.83 3.29 -10.94
N THR A 76 -6.12 3.15 -11.26
CA THR A 76 -7.20 3.09 -10.27
C THR A 76 -6.99 1.92 -9.30
N ALA A 77 -6.68 0.72 -9.79
CA ALA A 77 -6.40 -0.44 -8.95
C ALA A 77 -5.23 -0.18 -7.99
N CYS A 78 -4.13 0.41 -8.48
CA CYS A 78 -3.01 0.79 -7.63
C CYS A 78 -3.37 1.87 -6.60
N SER A 79 -4.14 2.89 -6.98
CA SER A 79 -4.61 3.91 -6.05
C SER A 79 -5.49 3.30 -4.95
N LEU A 80 -6.36 2.34 -5.29
CA LEU A 80 -7.20 1.64 -4.32
C LEU A 80 -6.37 0.77 -3.36
N MET A 81 -5.35 0.06 -3.87
CA MET A 81 -4.42 -0.70 -3.02
C MET A 81 -3.66 0.22 -2.05
N ALA A 82 -3.20 1.37 -2.54
CA ALA A 82 -2.52 2.37 -1.72
C ALA A 82 -3.44 2.95 -0.64
N ALA A 83 -4.67 3.33 -1.03
CA ALA A 83 -5.66 3.85 -0.10
C ALA A 83 -6.11 2.83 0.96
N ALA A 84 -6.08 1.54 0.62
CA ALA A 84 -6.33 0.43 1.56
C ALA A 84 -5.14 0.14 2.48
N GLY A 85 -4.02 0.85 2.31
CA GLY A 85 -2.80 0.66 3.09
C GLY A 85 -2.05 -0.64 2.80
N MET A 86 -2.17 -1.16 1.58
CA MET A 86 -1.42 -2.34 1.16
C MET A 86 0.08 -2.03 1.15
N ASP A 87 0.90 -2.98 1.61
CA ASP A 87 2.35 -2.86 1.52
C ASP A 87 2.77 -2.56 0.05
N PRO A 88 3.62 -1.54 -0.20
CA PRO A 88 3.98 -1.13 -1.55
C PRO A 88 4.68 -2.22 -2.38
N ALA A 89 5.46 -3.11 -1.77
CA ALA A 89 6.11 -4.21 -2.50
C ALA A 89 5.07 -5.26 -2.90
N VAL A 90 4.15 -5.60 -1.99
CA VAL A 90 3.02 -6.52 -2.29
C VAL A 90 2.11 -5.94 -3.37
N ALA A 91 1.78 -4.64 -3.29
CA ALA A 91 0.94 -3.98 -4.28
C ALA A 91 1.63 -3.91 -5.66
N ALA A 92 2.95 -3.70 -5.68
CA ALA A 92 3.75 -3.73 -6.90
C ALA A 92 3.83 -5.13 -7.53
N GLU A 93 4.06 -6.18 -6.73
CA GLU A 93 4.04 -7.57 -7.20
C GLU A 93 2.67 -7.91 -7.79
N ARG A 94 1.58 -7.53 -7.10
CA ARG A 94 0.21 -7.74 -7.58
C ARG A 94 -0.08 -7.00 -8.89
N ALA A 95 0.44 -5.80 -9.05
CA ALA A 95 0.38 -5.10 -10.32
C ALA A 95 1.25 -5.79 -11.39
N GLY A 96 2.29 -6.54 -11.00
CA GLY A 96 3.27 -7.11 -11.91
C GLY A 96 4.43 -6.17 -12.23
N HIS A 97 4.75 -5.25 -11.31
CA HIS A 97 6.01 -4.51 -11.34
C HIS A 97 7.11 -5.37 -10.70
N THR A 98 8.30 -5.35 -11.30
CA THR A 98 9.47 -6.11 -10.81
C THR A 98 10.48 -5.22 -10.07
N ASP A 99 10.13 -3.97 -9.79
CA ASP A 99 11.03 -2.96 -9.21
C ASP A 99 10.90 -2.83 -7.68
N GLY A 100 10.36 -3.86 -7.02
CA GLY A 100 10.27 -3.94 -5.56
C GLY A 100 9.41 -2.84 -4.91
N GLY A 101 8.53 -2.17 -5.65
CA GLY A 101 7.66 -1.11 -5.11
C GLY A 101 8.15 0.32 -5.33
N ALA A 102 9.30 0.51 -5.98
CA ALA A 102 9.85 1.85 -6.22
C ALA A 102 8.92 2.75 -7.06
N LEU A 103 8.39 2.24 -8.17
CA LEU A 103 7.37 2.93 -8.99
C LEU A 103 6.10 3.18 -8.19
N PHE A 104 5.70 2.23 -7.36
CA PHE A 104 4.47 2.34 -6.57
C PHE A 104 4.57 3.49 -5.55
N LEU A 105 5.66 3.54 -4.77
CA LEU A 105 5.92 4.63 -3.84
C LEU A 105 6.11 5.97 -4.55
N ARG A 106 6.75 6.01 -5.71
CA ARG A 106 6.91 7.25 -6.47
C ARG A 106 5.56 7.83 -6.90
N THR A 107 4.62 6.98 -7.32
CA THR A 107 3.34 7.41 -7.88
C THR A 107 2.25 7.61 -6.82
N TYR A 108 2.21 6.78 -5.77
CA TYR A 108 1.06 6.69 -4.85
C TYR A 108 1.36 7.06 -3.40
N ARG A 109 2.60 7.49 -3.06
CA ARG A 109 2.99 7.84 -1.68
C ARG A 109 2.02 8.77 -0.95
N HIS A 110 1.43 9.73 -1.66
CA HIS A 110 0.50 10.69 -1.09
C HIS A 110 -0.81 10.06 -0.56
N LEU A 111 -1.14 8.83 -0.96
CA LEU A 111 -2.30 8.10 -0.46
C LEU A 111 -2.03 7.39 0.88
N TYR A 112 -0.77 7.36 1.33
CA TYR A 112 -0.35 6.71 2.57
C TYR A 112 -0.25 7.66 3.78
N GLU A 113 -0.60 8.94 3.66
CA GLU A 113 -0.36 9.92 4.74
C GLU A 113 -1.07 9.55 6.05
N ALA A 114 -2.33 9.07 5.98
CA ALA A 114 -3.06 8.57 7.15
C ALA A 114 -2.42 7.32 7.75
N GLU A 115 -1.81 6.49 6.91
CA GLU A 115 -1.12 5.29 7.34
C GLU A 115 0.21 5.61 8.03
N LYS A 116 0.95 6.64 7.60
CA LYS A 116 2.18 7.06 8.30
C LYS A 116 1.95 7.30 9.79
N ARG A 117 0.82 7.95 10.14
CA ARG A 117 0.43 8.16 11.54
C ARG A 117 0.16 6.82 12.25
N THR A 118 -0.58 5.93 11.60
CA THR A 118 -0.87 4.58 12.14
C THR A 118 0.41 3.77 12.37
N GLN A 119 1.35 3.82 11.43
CA GLN A 119 2.63 3.12 11.52
C GLN A 119 3.53 3.71 12.63
N ALA A 120 3.55 5.04 12.79
CA ALA A 120 4.26 5.68 13.90
C ALA A 120 3.71 5.25 15.27
N LEU A 121 2.39 5.17 15.43
CA LEU A 121 1.75 4.69 16.67
C LEU A 121 2.05 3.21 16.94
N ARG A 122 2.10 2.37 15.89
CA ARG A 122 2.51 0.96 16.03
C ARG A 122 3.96 0.83 16.49
N LEU A 123 4.86 1.67 15.96
CA LEU A 123 6.25 1.72 16.39
C LEU A 123 6.36 2.14 17.85
N GLU A 124 5.65 3.20 18.26
CA GLU A 124 5.60 3.67 19.65
C GLU A 124 5.12 2.56 20.59
N ALA A 125 4.03 1.87 20.24
CA ALA A 125 3.53 0.75 21.03
C ALA A 125 4.56 -0.39 21.18
N LYS A 126 5.33 -0.68 20.12
CA LYS A 126 6.38 -1.70 20.18
C LYS A 126 7.55 -1.26 21.07
N ILE A 127 7.98 0.00 20.97
CA ILE A 127 9.04 0.57 21.81
C ILE A 127 8.63 0.50 23.28
N LEU A 128 7.40 0.92 23.62
CA LEU A 128 6.90 0.89 25.00
C LEU A 128 6.81 -0.54 25.54
N ALA A 129 6.37 -1.50 24.73
CA ALA A 129 6.34 -2.91 25.12
C ALA A 129 7.74 -3.46 25.43
N ASP A 130 8.75 -3.13 24.61
CA ASP A 130 10.11 -3.60 24.81
C ASP A 130 10.79 -2.92 26.01
N LEU A 131 10.54 -1.62 26.24
CA LEU A 131 11.03 -0.90 27.42
C LEU A 131 10.41 -1.41 28.73
N ALA A 132 9.14 -1.79 28.71
CA ALA A 132 8.47 -2.36 29.88
C ALA A 132 9.13 -3.67 30.33
N VAL A 133 9.52 -4.54 29.40
CA VAL A 133 10.23 -5.79 29.69
C VAL A 133 11.60 -5.52 30.35
N ILE A 134 12.36 -4.56 29.81
CA ILE A 134 13.68 -4.20 30.35
C ILE A 134 13.58 -3.64 31.77
N TRP A 135 12.53 -2.86 32.07
CA TRP A 135 12.35 -2.27 33.40
C TRP A 135 11.79 -3.26 34.43
N THR A 136 11.07 -4.31 33.99
CA THR A 136 10.61 -5.38 34.89
C THR A 136 11.69 -6.40 35.26
N ASP A 137 12.78 -6.47 34.49
CA ASP A 137 13.92 -7.37 34.75
C ASP A 137 15.01 -6.73 35.63
N GLY A 138 14.86 -5.47 36.02
CA GLY A 138 15.72 -4.81 37.01
C GLY A 138 15.19 -5.07 38.42
N GLU A 139 15.83 -5.94 39.20
CA GLU A 139 15.64 -5.95 40.66
C GLU A 139 15.89 -4.54 41.21
N PRO A 140 15.14 -4.08 42.23
CA PRO A 140 15.44 -2.79 42.85
C PRO A 140 16.85 -2.89 43.42
N GLU A 141 17.78 -2.10 42.86
CA GLU A 141 19.08 -1.87 43.49
C GLU A 141 18.80 -1.40 44.92
N THR A 142 19.00 -2.28 45.89
CA THR A 142 19.04 -1.91 47.29
C THR A 142 20.12 -0.85 47.42
N GLU A 143 19.73 0.37 47.75
CA GLU A 143 20.64 1.45 48.10
C GLU A 143 21.66 0.90 49.11
N ASN A 144 22.90 0.69 48.64
CA ASN A 144 23.99 0.22 49.48
C ASN A 144 24.63 1.47 50.12
N PRO A 145 24.50 1.69 51.43
CA PRO A 145 25.08 2.84 52.10
C PRO A 145 26.55 2.55 52.38
N LEU A 146 27.39 2.58 51.35
CA LEU A 146 28.84 2.41 51.51
C LEU A 146 29.59 3.35 50.58
N ASN A 147 29.57 4.64 50.90
CA ASN A 147 30.60 5.60 50.52
C ASN A 147 30.93 6.51 51.72
N GLU A 148 31.14 5.91 52.89
CA GLU A 148 31.98 6.50 53.92
C GLU A 148 33.36 5.85 53.86
N ALA A 149 34.26 6.50 53.11
CA ALA A 149 35.69 6.37 53.30
C ALA A 149 36.28 7.77 53.27
N GLY A 150 36.41 8.36 54.47
CA GLY A 150 37.33 9.46 54.65
C GLY A 150 38.76 8.96 54.45
N SER A 151 39.59 9.75 53.77
CA SER A 151 40.87 10.25 54.29
C SER A 151 41.67 10.90 53.17
N THR A 152 41.85 12.22 53.31
CA THR A 152 43.11 12.95 53.13
C THR A 152 43.93 12.73 51.85
N ASP A 153 43.76 13.60 50.86
CA ASP A 153 44.92 14.20 50.19
C ASP A 153 44.53 15.57 49.64
N GLY A 154 45.26 16.60 50.08
CA GLY A 154 44.99 17.97 49.74
C GLY A 154 45.48 18.29 48.33
N ARG A 155 44.59 18.83 47.50
CA ARG A 155 45.01 19.59 46.31
C ARG A 155 44.02 20.72 46.05
N THR A 156 44.45 21.90 46.47
CA THR A 156 43.85 23.21 46.21
C THR A 156 43.96 23.54 44.73
N TRP A 157 42.84 23.82 44.07
CA TRP A 157 42.83 24.45 42.74
C TRP A 157 42.61 25.96 42.91
N ASP A 158 43.71 26.71 42.86
CA ASP A 158 43.67 28.16 42.76
C ASP A 158 43.36 28.59 41.31
N ARG A 159 42.50 29.61 41.22
CA ARG A 159 42.10 30.38 40.04
C ARG A 159 43.31 30.95 39.30
N ILE A 160 43.26 30.99 37.95
CA ILE A 160 43.76 32.14 37.18
C ILE A 160 42.82 32.45 36.02
N SER A 161 42.28 33.66 36.07
CA SER A 161 41.62 34.40 35.00
C SER A 161 42.68 34.96 34.03
N GLY A 162 42.37 34.97 32.73
CA GLY A 162 43.10 35.70 31.69
C GLY A 162 42.13 36.14 30.60
#